data_AF-A0A968UBB1-F1
#
_entry.id   AF-A0A968UBB1-F1
#
_cell.length_a   1.000
_cell.length_b   1.000
_cell.length_c   1.000
_cell.angle_alpha   90.00
_cell.angle_beta   90.00
_cell.angle_gamma   90.00
#
_symmetry.space_group_name_H-M   'P 1'
#
loop_
_entity.id
_entity.type
_entity.pdbx_description
1 polymer ?
#
loop_
_entity_poly.entity_id
_entity_poly.type
_entity_poly.pdbx_seq_one_letter_code
_entity_poly.pdbx_strand_id
1 'polypeptide(L)'
;MRKTPVDLYRMGNAMSARMDHVRSKDIDLYEVDGECWVAAGSGGISTFAVQGSGKNWWRLDQNAVIPNELRLINDYGNHWLWEPSYAMPIATYKVALQRVSELFYKVS
;
A
#
# COMPACT_ATOMS: atom_id res chain seq x y z
N MET A 1 17.29 -6.83 3.43
CA MET A 1 15.99 -6.46 2.80
C MET A 1 14.97 -6.27 3.90
N ARG A 2 14.16 -5.21 3.83
CA ARG A 2 13.09 -4.94 4.82
C ARG A 2 11.92 -5.89 4.57
N LYS A 3 11.23 -6.32 5.63
CA LYS A 3 10.14 -7.28 5.57
C LYS A 3 8.93 -6.84 6.36
N THR A 4 7.74 -7.25 5.94
CA THR A 4 6.50 -7.02 6.69
C THR A 4 6.58 -7.74 8.05
N PRO A 5 6.26 -7.07 9.18
CA PRO A 5 6.40 -7.68 10.51
C PRO A 5 5.17 -8.49 10.93
N VAL A 6 4.05 -8.33 10.24
CA VAL A 6 2.75 -8.95 10.53
C VAL A 6 2.05 -9.31 9.23
N ASP A 7 1.06 -10.20 9.31
CA ASP A 7 0.11 -10.39 8.21
C ASP A 7 -0.66 -9.09 7.98
N LEU A 8 -0.88 -8.75 6.72
CA LEU A 8 -1.57 -7.54 6.32
C LEU A 8 -2.79 -7.89 5.48
N TYR A 9 -3.89 -7.22 5.78
CA TYR A 9 -5.18 -7.45 5.18
C TYR A 9 -5.67 -6.17 4.51
N ARG A 10 -6.34 -6.32 3.37
CA ARG A 10 -7.00 -5.20 2.68
C ARG A 10 -8.25 -5.67 1.97
N MET A 11 -9.31 -4.89 2.08
CA MET A 11 -10.49 -5.09 1.25
C MET A 11 -10.22 -4.54 -0.15
N GLY A 12 -10.31 -5.42 -1.14
CA GLY A 12 -10.07 -5.12 -2.54
C GLY A 12 -11.35 -5.21 -3.38
N ASN A 13 -11.23 -5.76 -4.58
CA ASN A 13 -12.37 -6.18 -5.39
C ASN A 13 -12.26 -7.69 -5.70
N ALA A 14 -13.07 -8.18 -6.63
CA ALA A 14 -13.08 -9.60 -7.00
C ALA A 14 -11.72 -10.10 -7.54
N MET A 15 -10.88 -9.21 -8.06
CA MET A 15 -9.69 -9.50 -8.85
C MET A 15 -8.36 -9.10 -8.19
N SER A 16 -8.34 -8.10 -7.31
CA SER A 16 -7.11 -7.67 -6.63
C SER A 16 -7.36 -6.96 -5.29
N ALA A 17 -6.29 -6.84 -4.48
CA ALA A 17 -6.24 -6.02 -3.27
C ALA A 17 -6.29 -4.50 -3.55
N ARG A 18 -6.19 -4.07 -4.82
CA ARG A 18 -6.18 -2.65 -5.25
C ARG A 18 -5.15 -1.81 -4.49
N MET A 19 -3.92 -2.31 -4.38
CA MET A 19 -2.82 -1.57 -3.75
C MET A 19 -2.46 -0.32 -4.56
N ASP A 20 -2.49 -0.41 -5.89
CA ASP A 20 -2.16 0.65 -6.85
C ASP A 20 -3.28 1.71 -7.05
N HIS A 21 -4.41 1.55 -6.37
CA HIS A 21 -5.54 2.49 -6.44
C HIS A 21 -5.33 3.69 -5.52
N VAL A 22 -4.30 4.49 -5.84
CA VAL A 22 -3.89 5.72 -5.13
C VAL A 22 -4.89 6.85 -5.39
N ARG A 23 -5.34 7.51 -4.31
CA ARG A 23 -6.27 8.65 -4.34
C ARG A 23 -5.70 9.81 -3.54
N SER A 24 -6.09 11.04 -3.88
CA SER A 24 -5.66 12.26 -3.19
C SER A 24 -6.03 12.34 -1.71
N LYS A 25 -6.98 11.53 -1.24
CA LYS A 25 -7.33 11.42 0.18
C LYS A 25 -6.45 10.45 0.97
N ASP A 26 -5.70 9.59 0.27
CA ASP A 26 -4.84 8.58 0.89
C ASP A 26 -3.42 9.12 1.08
N ILE A 27 -2.99 10.04 0.20
CA ILE A 27 -1.65 10.62 0.16
C ILE A 27 -1.68 11.98 -0.56
N ASP A 28 -0.84 12.91 -0.14
CA ASP A 28 -0.69 14.20 -0.81
C ASP A 28 -0.10 14.04 -2.21
N LEU A 29 -0.80 14.63 -3.17
CA LEU A 29 -0.41 14.70 -4.58
C LEU A 29 -0.05 16.15 -4.92
N TYR A 30 1.01 16.33 -5.70
CA TYR A 30 1.43 17.64 -6.19
C TYR A 30 1.97 17.53 -7.61
N GLU A 31 2.15 18.67 -8.28
CA GLU A 31 2.62 18.73 -9.66
C GLU A 31 4.06 19.25 -9.71
N VAL A 32 4.91 18.63 -10.54
CA VAL A 32 6.26 19.10 -10.88
C VAL A 32 6.40 19.00 -12.40
N ASP A 33 6.62 20.12 -13.07
CA ASP A 33 6.82 20.20 -14.53
C ASP A 33 5.74 19.47 -15.36
N GLY A 34 4.47 19.54 -14.95
CA GLY A 34 3.35 18.88 -15.62
C GLY A 34 3.17 17.39 -15.27
N GLU A 35 4.01 16.82 -14.40
CA GLU A 35 3.91 15.45 -13.92
C GLU A 35 3.33 15.42 -12.49
N CYS A 36 2.47 14.43 -12.20
CA CYS A 36 1.91 14.22 -10.87
C CYS A 36 2.84 13.40 -9.98
N TRP A 37 3.15 13.91 -8.81
CA TRP A 37 4.05 13.35 -7.81
C TRP A 37 3.32 13.04 -6.51
N VAL A 38 3.86 12.08 -5.76
CA VAL A 38 3.44 11.75 -4.38
C VAL A 38 4.47 12.30 -3.40
N ALA A 39 4.00 12.94 -2.32
CA ALA A 39 4.88 13.39 -1.25
C ALA A 39 5.19 12.23 -0.29
N ALA A 40 6.42 12.20 0.25
CA ALA A 40 6.77 11.23 1.29
C ALA A 40 6.28 11.71 2.66
N GLY A 41 5.80 10.77 3.48
CA GLY A 41 5.35 11.06 4.85
C GLY A 41 4.02 11.80 4.95
N SER A 42 3.25 11.87 3.86
CA SER A 42 1.91 12.46 3.82
C SER A 42 0.78 11.42 3.83
N GLY A 43 1.10 10.15 4.09
CA GLY A 43 0.15 9.05 4.06
C GLY A 43 0.52 7.97 3.04
N GLY A 44 -0.46 7.13 2.71
CA GLY A 44 -0.25 5.95 1.91
C GLY A 44 -1.46 5.03 1.82
N ILE A 45 -1.24 3.84 1.28
CA ILE A 45 -2.30 2.86 1.09
C ILE A 45 -2.51 2.04 2.36
N SER A 46 -3.73 2.10 2.89
CA SER A 46 -4.11 1.38 4.11
C SER A 46 -4.16 -0.14 3.93
N THR A 47 -3.59 -0.81 4.92
CA THR A 47 -3.72 -2.24 5.23
C THR A 47 -3.98 -2.40 6.73
N PHE A 48 -4.38 -3.60 7.15
CA PHE A 48 -4.76 -3.87 8.52
C PHE A 48 -4.07 -5.14 9.03
N ALA A 49 -3.69 -5.21 10.31
CA ALA A 49 -3.14 -6.41 10.93
C ALA A 49 -4.21 -7.49 11.22
N VAL A 50 -5.49 -7.13 11.10
CA VAL A 50 -6.63 -8.02 11.34
C VAL A 50 -7.58 -7.90 10.17
N GLN A 51 -8.07 -9.03 9.67
CA GLN A 51 -9.10 -9.07 8.64
C GLN A 51 -10.42 -8.48 9.18
N GLY A 52 -11.04 -7.58 8.41
CA GLY A 52 -12.40 -7.11 8.73
C GLY A 52 -13.49 -8.08 8.28
N SER A 53 -14.74 -7.62 8.36
CA SER A 53 -15.90 -8.38 7.88
C SER A 53 -16.18 -8.15 6.38
N GLY A 54 -16.92 -9.05 5.75
CA GLY A 54 -17.34 -8.93 4.35
C GLY A 54 -16.53 -9.77 3.36
N LYS A 55 -16.74 -9.49 2.06
CA LYS A 55 -16.17 -10.23 0.93
C LYS A 55 -14.98 -9.50 0.33
N ASN A 56 -14.20 -10.20 -0.49
CA ASN A 56 -13.06 -9.65 -1.21
C ASN A 56 -11.97 -9.11 -0.28
N TRP A 57 -11.73 -9.79 0.83
CA TRP A 57 -10.53 -9.56 1.61
C TRP A 57 -9.35 -10.26 0.96
N TRP A 58 -8.22 -9.57 0.99
CA TRP A 58 -6.94 -10.04 0.49
C TRP A 58 -5.95 -10.02 1.64
N ARG A 59 -5.07 -11.02 1.68
CA ARG A 59 -4.02 -11.17 2.69
C ARG A 59 -2.65 -11.18 2.03
N LEU A 60 -1.71 -10.49 2.68
CA LEU A 60 -0.28 -10.57 2.47
C LEU A 60 0.33 -11.14 3.73
N ASP A 61 1.10 -12.22 3.61
CA ASP A 61 1.74 -12.82 4.76
C ASP A 61 2.85 -11.93 5.32
N GLN A 62 3.08 -12.04 6.63
CA GLN A 62 4.29 -11.53 7.25
C GLN A 62 5.54 -12.07 6.55
N ASN A 63 6.66 -11.36 6.72
CA ASN A 63 7.94 -11.65 6.07
C ASN A 63 8.00 -11.40 4.55
N ALA A 64 6.95 -10.84 3.95
CA ALA A 64 6.98 -10.36 2.58
C ALA A 64 8.00 -9.23 2.41
N VAL A 65 8.72 -9.22 1.29
CA VAL A 65 9.75 -8.20 1.02
C VAL A 65 9.09 -6.84 0.76
N ILE A 66 9.60 -5.81 1.43
CA ILE A 66 9.17 -4.42 1.21
C ILE A 66 10.09 -3.80 0.14
N PRO A 67 9.55 -3.36 -1.03
CA PRO A 67 10.33 -2.66 -2.06
C PRO A 67 11.04 -1.42 -1.51
N ASN A 68 12.15 -0.99 -2.13
CA ASN A 68 12.93 0.15 -1.63
C ASN A 68 12.16 1.48 -1.76
N GLU A 69 11.32 1.58 -2.79
CA GLU A 69 10.44 2.69 -3.09
C GLU A 69 9.35 2.88 -2.01
N LEU A 70 9.07 1.84 -1.23
CA LEU A 70 8.00 1.83 -0.22
C LEU A 70 8.55 1.69 1.19
N ARG A 71 7.77 2.14 2.16
CA ARG A 71 7.93 1.79 3.57
C ARG A 71 6.58 1.41 4.15
N LEU A 72 6.61 0.55 5.15
CA LEU A 72 5.42 0.12 5.86
C LEU A 72 5.45 0.75 7.26
N ILE A 73 4.45 1.57 7.56
CA ILE A 73 4.32 2.30 8.82
C ILE A 73 3.10 1.78 9.57
N ASN A 74 3.25 1.46 10.86
CA ASN A 74 2.11 1.33 11.76
C ASN A 74 1.79 2.72 12.30
N ASP A 75 0.69 3.31 11.86
CA ASP A 75 0.28 4.64 12.32
C ASP A 75 -0.52 4.54 13.63
N TYR A 76 -1.46 3.59 13.74
CA TYR A 76 -2.13 3.28 15.00
C TYR A 76 -2.76 1.89 15.03
N GLY A 77 -2.68 1.23 16.20
CA GLY A 77 -3.39 -0.01 16.48
C GLY A 77 -3.13 -1.10 15.44
N ASN A 78 -4.19 -1.50 14.72
CA ASN A 78 -4.11 -2.47 13.64
C ASN A 78 -4.00 -1.84 12.24
N HIS A 79 -3.92 -0.52 12.10
CA HIS A 79 -3.83 0.15 10.81
C HIS A 79 -2.36 0.33 10.39
N TRP A 80 -2.09 0.07 9.11
CA TRP A 80 -0.75 0.10 8.54
C TRP A 80 -0.78 0.79 7.18
N LEU A 81 0.16 1.70 6.95
CA LEU A 81 0.28 2.48 5.73
C LEU A 81 1.46 1.99 4.90
N TRP A 82 1.20 1.69 3.63
CA TRP A 82 2.23 1.62 2.61
C TRP A 82 2.47 3.01 2.08
N GLU A 83 3.57 3.64 2.49
CA GLU A 83 3.94 4.99 2.07
C GLU A 83 5.11 4.95 1.08
N PRO A 84 5.28 5.98 0.23
CA PRO A 84 6.52 6.14 -0.51
C PRO A 84 7.68 6.48 0.44
N SER A 85 8.83 5.85 0.23
CA SER A 85 10.06 6.11 1.00
C SER A 85 10.65 7.51 0.74
N TYR A 86 10.37 8.07 -0.42
CA TYR A 86 10.82 9.38 -0.90
C TYR A 86 9.83 9.90 -1.92
N ALA A 87 9.81 11.22 -2.14
CA ALA A 87 8.91 11.80 -3.12
C ALA A 87 9.24 11.30 -4.54
N MET A 88 8.23 10.94 -5.32
CA MET A 88 8.41 10.33 -6.64
C MET A 88 7.19 10.56 -7.54
N PRO A 89 7.31 10.35 -8.86
CA PRO A 89 6.15 10.31 -9.75
C PRO A 89 5.11 9.29 -9.27
N ILE A 90 3.83 9.63 -9.38
CA ILE A 90 2.73 8.74 -8.99
C ILE A 90 2.77 7.41 -9.77
N ALA A 91 3.28 7.44 -11.01
CA ALA A 91 3.47 6.24 -11.82
C ALA A 91 4.47 5.26 -11.17
N THR A 92 5.61 5.75 -10.71
CA THR A 92 6.62 4.94 -10.01
C THR A 92 6.05 4.34 -8.72
N TYR A 93 5.30 5.14 -7.97
CA TYR A 93 4.65 4.67 -6.74
C TYR A 93 3.63 3.56 -7.00
N LYS A 94 2.79 3.72 -8.04
CA LYS A 94 1.81 2.69 -8.44
C LYS A 94 2.49 1.39 -8.87
N VAL A 95 3.59 1.46 -9.61
CA VAL A 95 4.37 0.26 -9.99
C VAL A 95 4.91 -0.46 -8.75
N ALA A 96 5.45 0.28 -7.77
CA ALA A 96 5.94 -0.33 -6.54
C ALA A 96 4.80 -0.99 -5.74
N LEU A 97 3.64 -0.34 -5.65
CA LEU A 97 2.44 -0.90 -5.01
C LEU A 97 1.89 -2.13 -5.74
N GLN A 98 1.96 -2.16 -7.07
CA GLN A 98 1.53 -3.30 -7.87
C GLN A 98 2.38 -4.54 -7.59
N ARG A 99 3.71 -4.39 -7.45
CA ARG A 99 4.62 -5.49 -7.02
C ARG A 99 4.21 -6.08 -5.67
N VAL A 100 3.78 -5.23 -4.74
CA VAL A 100 3.25 -5.69 -3.44
C VAL A 100 1.89 -6.37 -3.64
N SER A 101 1.03 -5.82 -4.50
CA SER A 101 -0.29 -6.39 -4.80
C SER A 101 -0.24 -7.80 -5.36
N GLU A 102 0.81 -8.15 -6.11
CA GLU A 102 1.02 -9.50 -6.67
C GLU A 102 1.27 -10.57 -5.60
N LEU A 103 1.71 -10.15 -4.40
CA LEU A 103 1.92 -11.03 -3.27
C LEU A 103 0.65 -11.27 -2.44
N PHE A 104 -0.40 -10.47 -2.67
CA PHE A 104 -1.67 -10.65 -1.99
C PHE A 104 -2.47 -11.79 -2.60
N TYR A 105 -3.10 -12.61 -1.77
CA TYR A 105 -4.06 -13.62 -2.18
C TYR A 105 -5.42 -13.42 -1.52
N LYS A 106 -6.48 -13.83 -2.20
CA LYS A 106 -7.85 -13.65 -1.75
C LYS A 106 -8.19 -14.62 -0.61
N VAL A 107 -8.82 -14.12 0.45
CA VAL A 107 -9.20 -14.88 1.64
C VAL A 107 -10.70 -14.79 1.99
N SER A 108 -11.48 -13.95 1.29
CA SER A 108 -12.96 -13.95 1.37
C SER A 108 -13.67 -13.49 0.10
#